data_AF-A0A921ZJV8-F1
#
_entry.id   AF-A0A921ZJV8-F1
#
_cell.length_a   1.000
_cell.length_b   1.000
_cell.length_c   1.000
_cell.angle_alpha   90.00
_cell.angle_beta   90.00
_cell.angle_gamma   90.00
#
_symmetry.space_group_name_H-M   'P 1'
#
loop_
_entity.id
_entity.type
_entity.pdbx_description
1 polymer ?
#
loop_
_entity_poly.entity_id
_entity_poly.type
_entity_poly.pdbx_seq_one_letter_code
_entity_poly.pdbx_strand_id
1 'polypeptide(L)'
;MVYSTLTIQDIFPHKSNSKKVDIDAILPFIIVPFLLLIATMSRTITIIIMVVIGMGVLYVYSRPRQKNRSPFFFSWTISSSITMFLVFEIGILGLLEVTQLENFIFLLLLSCTCYFFYKMKSVADFELATGSAKGKEYSPVLTSDSYYCQICQIEVNERYFHSIWWDCCVLRPNYIYFLAGQLFAFATILLGTNLGLTTVCQPFLIYGFILLPEDCEDVYYELE
;
A
#
# COMPACT_ATOMS: atom_id res chain seq x y z
N MET A 1 9.69 10.73 -64.40
CA MET A 1 8.59 11.07 -63.48
C MET A 1 8.45 9.89 -62.54
N VAL A 2 9.13 9.94 -61.39
CA VAL A 2 9.17 8.84 -60.42
C VAL A 2 8.08 9.10 -59.40
N TYR A 3 7.14 8.17 -59.27
CA TYR A 3 6.07 8.24 -58.28
C TYR A 3 6.65 7.88 -56.90
N SER A 4 6.80 8.88 -56.04
CA SER A 4 7.11 8.67 -54.63
C SER A 4 5.84 8.26 -53.90
N THR A 5 5.67 6.98 -53.61
CA THR A 5 4.64 6.49 -52.70
C THR A 5 5.01 6.90 -51.27
N LEU A 6 4.34 7.91 -50.75
CA LEU A 6 4.40 8.27 -49.33
C LEU A 6 3.76 7.15 -48.51
N THR A 7 4.57 6.45 -47.73
CA THR A 7 4.08 5.49 -46.73
C THR A 7 3.56 6.22 -45.50
N ILE A 8 2.49 5.71 -44.89
CA ILE A 8 1.82 6.24 -43.68
C ILE A 8 2.80 6.47 -42.51
N GLN A 9 3.97 5.83 -42.53
CA GLN A 9 5.02 5.97 -41.53
C GLN A 9 5.69 7.36 -41.51
N ASP A 10 5.61 8.16 -42.57
CA ASP A 10 6.24 9.49 -42.64
C ASP A 10 5.38 10.62 -42.03
N ILE A 11 4.13 10.35 -41.63
CA ILE A 11 3.21 11.35 -41.07
C ILE A 11 3.38 11.50 -39.56
N PHE A 12 3.91 10.49 -38.87
CA PHE A 12 4.06 10.53 -37.41
C PHE A 12 5.54 10.62 -37.02
N PRO A 13 6.02 11.77 -36.49
CA PRO A 13 7.34 11.83 -35.89
C PRO A 13 7.30 10.97 -34.63
N HIS A 14 7.81 9.74 -34.72
CA HIS A 14 7.88 8.82 -33.59
C HIS A 14 8.98 9.28 -32.63
N LYS A 15 8.68 10.34 -31.88
CA LYS A 15 9.39 10.69 -30.64
C LYS A 15 8.59 10.15 -29.46
N SER A 16 8.34 8.85 -29.47
CA SER A 16 7.88 8.16 -28.26
C SER A 16 9.08 8.00 -27.34
N ASN A 17 9.28 8.99 -26.48
CA ASN A 17 10.00 8.78 -25.24
C ASN A 17 9.04 8.01 -24.31
N SER A 18 8.70 6.77 -24.66
CA SER A 18 7.87 5.94 -23.79
C SER A 18 8.73 5.63 -22.57
N LYS A 19 8.54 6.41 -21.50
CA LYS A 19 8.84 5.92 -20.16
C LYS A 19 8.16 4.57 -20.08
N LYS A 20 8.93 3.48 -20.11
CA LYS A 20 8.41 2.13 -19.89
C LYS A 20 7.74 2.18 -18.53
N VAL A 21 6.41 2.22 -18.51
CA VAL A 21 5.68 2.15 -17.25
C VAL A 21 6.00 0.78 -16.68
N ASP A 22 6.52 0.77 -15.45
CA ASP A 22 6.89 -0.48 -14.80
C ASP A 22 5.62 -1.31 -14.62
N ILE A 23 5.54 -2.44 -15.32
CA ILE A 23 4.37 -3.32 -15.28
C ILE A 23 4.11 -3.79 -13.85
N ASP A 24 5.17 -3.99 -13.07
CA ASP A 24 5.12 -4.31 -11.64
C ASP A 24 4.36 -3.26 -10.84
N ALA A 25 4.42 -1.99 -11.23
CA ALA A 25 3.74 -0.90 -10.54
C ALA A 25 2.24 -0.83 -10.86
N ILE A 26 1.81 -1.27 -12.04
CA ILE A 26 0.40 -1.25 -12.46
C ILE A 26 -0.32 -2.50 -11.95
N LEU A 27 0.35 -3.65 -11.98
CA LEU A 27 -0.25 -4.95 -11.76
C LEU A 27 -1.10 -5.06 -10.47
N PRO A 28 -0.69 -4.52 -9.30
CA PRO A 28 -1.51 -4.60 -8.09
C PRO A 28 -2.86 -3.89 -8.17
N PHE A 29 -2.97 -2.82 -8.97
CA PHE A 29 -4.24 -2.10 -9.17
C PHE A 29 -5.30 -2.92 -9.93
N ILE A 30 -4.88 -4.00 -10.60
CA ILE A 30 -5.77 -4.94 -11.27
C ILE A 30 -5.96 -6.18 -10.39
N ILE A 31 -4.86 -6.72 -9.85
CA ILE A 31 -4.88 -7.95 -9.04
C ILE A 31 -5.73 -7.76 -7.78
N VAL A 32 -5.54 -6.67 -7.04
CA VAL A 32 -6.20 -6.49 -5.74
C VAL A 32 -7.74 -6.41 -5.88
N PRO A 33 -8.32 -5.55 -6.74
CA PRO A 33 -9.77 -5.54 -6.94
C PRO A 33 -10.30 -6.89 -7.46
N PHE A 34 -9.59 -7.53 -8.39
CA PHE A 34 -10.01 -8.82 -8.93
C PHE A 34 -10.03 -9.93 -7.88
N LEU A 35 -9.00 -10.02 -7.03
CA LEU A 35 -8.97 -10.96 -5.91
C LEU A 35 -10.11 -10.70 -4.91
N LEU A 36 -10.44 -9.44 -4.64
CA LEU A 36 -11.56 -9.09 -3.76
C LEU A 36 -12.91 -9.49 -4.36
N LEU A 37 -13.12 -9.31 -5.67
CA LEU A 37 -14.33 -9.78 -6.35
C LEU A 37 -14.47 -11.31 -6.33
N ILE A 38 -13.36 -12.04 -6.44
CA ILE A 38 -13.38 -13.50 -6.28
C ILE A 38 -13.70 -13.86 -4.83
N ALA A 39 -13.13 -13.14 -3.86
CA ALA A 39 -13.37 -13.38 -2.44
C ALA A 39 -14.86 -13.29 -2.09
N THR A 40 -15.60 -12.34 -2.67
CA THR A 40 -17.03 -12.18 -2.36
C THR A 40 -17.93 -13.32 -2.84
N MET A 41 -17.44 -14.27 -3.65
CA MET A 41 -18.28 -15.32 -4.24
C MET A 41 -18.81 -16.35 -3.23
N SER A 42 -18.05 -16.68 -2.18
CA SER A 42 -18.52 -17.56 -1.11
C SER A 42 -17.62 -17.45 0.12
N ARG A 43 -18.15 -17.81 1.29
CA ARG A 43 -17.39 -17.85 2.54
C ARG A 43 -16.11 -18.68 2.43
N THR A 44 -16.18 -19.83 1.76
CA THR A 44 -15.02 -20.71 1.57
C THR A 44 -13.94 -20.03 0.75
N ILE A 45 -14.31 -19.31 -0.32
CA ILE A 45 -13.35 -18.60 -1.17
C ILE A 45 -12.70 -17.44 -0.40
N THR A 46 -13.47 -16.68 0.40
CA THR A 46 -12.91 -15.65 1.30
C THR A 46 -11.82 -16.22 2.21
N ILE A 47 -12.10 -17.33 2.89
CA ILE A 47 -11.15 -17.98 3.81
C ILE A 47 -9.89 -18.43 3.06
N ILE A 48 -10.05 -19.06 1.89
CA ILE A 48 -8.92 -19.50 1.06
C ILE A 48 -8.04 -18.30 0.67
N ILE A 49 -8.64 -17.21 0.19
CA ILE A 49 -7.90 -16.01 -0.22
C ILE A 49 -7.15 -15.38 0.96
N MET A 50 -7.78 -15.29 2.14
CA MET A 50 -7.12 -14.79 3.35
C MET A 50 -5.90 -15.63 3.74
N VAL A 51 -6.02 -16.96 3.71
CA VAL A 51 -4.91 -17.88 3.99
C VAL A 51 -3.80 -17.72 2.95
N VAL A 52 -4.14 -17.69 1.65
CA VAL A 52 -3.15 -17.55 0.57
C VAL A 52 -2.41 -16.22 0.65
N ILE A 53 -3.10 -15.11 0.92
CA ILE A 53 -2.47 -13.79 1.10
C ILE A 53 -1.55 -13.82 2.34
N GLY A 54 -2.00 -14.37 3.46
CA GLY A 54 -1.19 -14.52 4.68
C GLY A 54 0.08 -15.33 4.43
N MET A 55 -0.04 -16.47 3.75
CA MET A 55 1.10 -17.30 3.34
C MET A 55 2.03 -16.57 2.38
N GLY A 56 1.49 -15.78 1.44
CA GLY A 56 2.27 -14.94 0.54
C GLY A 56 3.09 -13.89 1.28
N VAL A 57 2.50 -13.23 2.28
CA VAL A 57 3.21 -12.27 3.15
C VAL A 57 4.34 -12.96 3.91
N LEU A 58 4.07 -14.10 4.55
CA LEU A 58 5.11 -14.87 5.26
C LEU A 58 6.24 -15.33 4.33
N TYR A 59 5.89 -15.76 3.11
CA TYR A 59 6.88 -16.14 2.10
C TYR A 59 7.78 -14.96 1.71
N VAL A 60 7.20 -13.78 1.46
CA VAL A 60 7.97 -12.57 1.14
C VAL A 60 8.89 -12.17 2.29
N TYR A 61 8.44 -12.27 3.54
CA TYR A 61 9.27 -11.97 4.72
C TYR A 61 10.38 -12.99 4.95
N SER A 62 10.16 -14.27 4.61
CA SER A 62 11.18 -15.32 4.76
C SER A 62 12.24 -15.31 3.66
N ARG A 63 11.96 -14.72 2.50
CA ARG A 63 12.90 -14.64 1.38
C ARG A 63 14.06 -13.68 1.68
N PRO A 64 15.32 -14.07 1.40
CA PRO A 64 16.45 -13.15 1.44
C PRO A 64 16.19 -11.97 0.51
N ARG A 65 16.42 -10.76 1.03
CA ARG A 65 16.20 -9.50 0.31
C ARG A 65 17.09 -9.47 -0.94
N GLN A 66 16.48 -9.60 -2.11
CA GLN A 66 17.22 -9.60 -3.38
C GLN A 66 17.56 -8.16 -3.83
N LYS A 67 18.58 -8.06 -4.68
CA LYS A 67 19.18 -6.81 -5.16
C LYS A 67 18.25 -5.95 -6.02
N ASN A 68 17.17 -6.52 -6.54
CA ASN A 68 16.27 -5.84 -7.46
C ASN A 68 15.18 -5.10 -6.69
N ARG A 69 15.24 -3.77 -6.71
CA ARG A 69 14.14 -2.89 -6.28
C ARG A 69 12.97 -3.06 -7.24
N SER A 70 11.82 -3.54 -6.75
CA SER A 70 10.56 -3.59 -7.51
C SER A 70 9.53 -2.72 -6.80
N PRO A 71 8.79 -1.87 -7.54
CA PRO A 71 7.73 -1.03 -6.98
C PRO A 71 6.46 -1.82 -6.62
N PHE A 72 6.41 -3.13 -6.95
CA PHE A 72 5.22 -3.96 -6.80
C PHE A 72 4.58 -3.87 -5.41
N PHE A 73 5.36 -4.01 -4.33
CA PHE A 73 4.82 -3.99 -2.96
C PHE A 73 4.31 -2.62 -2.53
N PHE A 74 4.97 -1.55 -2.98
CA PHE A 74 4.50 -0.19 -2.74
C PHE A 74 3.19 0.07 -3.50
N SER A 75 3.15 -0.27 -4.79
CA SER A 75 1.91 -0.20 -5.59
C SER A 75 0.81 -1.08 -5.01
N TRP A 76 1.13 -2.24 -4.45
CA TRP A 76 0.19 -3.09 -3.74
C TRP A 76 -0.43 -2.35 -2.56
N THR A 77 0.39 -1.76 -1.68
CA THR A 77 -0.10 -0.95 -0.55
C THR A 77 -1.00 0.19 -1.02
N ILE A 78 -0.59 0.96 -2.02
CA ILE A 78 -1.40 2.08 -2.55
C ILE A 78 -2.71 1.56 -3.16
N SER A 79 -2.67 0.49 -3.96
CA SER A 79 -3.87 -0.09 -4.56
C SER A 79 -4.84 -0.60 -3.50
N SER A 80 -4.37 -1.31 -2.47
CA SER A 80 -5.21 -1.77 -1.36
C SER A 80 -5.83 -0.62 -0.59
N SER A 81 -5.08 0.46 -0.31
CA SER A 81 -5.62 1.66 0.35
C SER A 81 -6.70 2.34 -0.48
N ILE A 82 -6.50 2.49 -1.79
CA ILE A 82 -7.51 3.06 -2.69
C ILE A 82 -8.74 2.17 -2.76
N THR A 83 -8.58 0.86 -2.96
CA THR A 83 -9.72 -0.06 -3.01
C THR A 83 -10.50 -0.07 -1.70
N MET A 84 -9.81 -0.07 -0.55
CA MET A 84 -10.46 0.00 0.77
C MET A 84 -11.27 1.29 0.93
N PHE A 85 -10.71 2.44 0.54
CA PHE A 85 -11.42 3.72 0.56
C PHE A 85 -12.65 3.71 -0.36
N LEU A 86 -12.52 3.18 -1.59
CA LEU A 86 -13.65 3.10 -2.53
C LEU A 86 -14.75 2.16 -2.04
N VAL A 87 -14.41 1.02 -1.45
CA VAL A 87 -15.38 0.09 -0.85
C VAL A 87 -16.10 0.74 0.32
N PHE A 88 -15.38 1.48 1.16
CA PHE A 88 -15.97 2.22 2.29
C PHE A 88 -16.94 3.31 1.80
N GLU A 89 -16.52 4.15 0.86
CA GLU A 89 -17.33 5.27 0.36
C GLU A 89 -18.54 4.82 -0.47
N ILE A 90 -18.34 3.86 -1.39
CA ILE A 90 -19.40 3.44 -2.32
C ILE A 90 -20.31 2.40 -1.68
N GLY A 91 -19.74 1.45 -0.95
CA GLY A 91 -20.48 0.35 -0.33
C GLY A 91 -21.03 0.73 1.04
N ILE A 92 -20.15 1.00 2.00
CA ILE A 92 -20.53 1.17 3.40
C ILE A 92 -21.30 2.46 3.66
N LEU A 93 -20.77 3.62 3.21
CA LEU A 93 -21.48 4.90 3.38
C LEU A 93 -22.79 4.96 2.56
N GLY A 94 -22.86 4.22 1.44
CA GLY A 94 -24.07 4.12 0.63
C GLY A 94 -25.27 3.50 1.38
N LEU A 95 -25.02 2.69 2.41
CA LEU A 95 -26.05 2.06 3.24
C LEU A 95 -26.61 3.00 4.33
N LEU A 96 -26.02 4.18 4.53
CA LEU A 96 -26.48 5.25 5.44
C LEU A 96 -26.60 4.87 6.92
N GLU A 97 -25.95 3.78 7.35
CA GLU A 97 -25.92 3.35 8.76
C GLU A 97 -24.80 4.02 9.57
N VAL A 98 -23.75 4.50 8.90
CA VAL A 98 -22.60 5.16 9.54
C VAL A 98 -22.91 6.62 9.84
N THR A 99 -22.67 7.04 11.08
CA THR A 99 -22.91 8.42 11.50
C THR A 99 -21.90 9.40 10.89
N GLN A 100 -22.28 10.68 10.79
CA GLN A 100 -21.38 11.73 10.31
C GLN A 100 -20.13 11.87 11.17
N LEU A 101 -20.24 11.65 12.49
CA LEU A 101 -19.11 11.71 13.42
C LEU A 101 -18.14 10.55 13.17
N GLU A 102 -18.64 9.32 13.03
CA GLU A 102 -17.81 8.14 12.74
C GLU A 102 -17.08 8.29 11.40
N ASN A 103 -17.78 8.76 10.37
CA ASN A 103 -17.16 9.04 9.08
C ASN A 103 -16.09 10.13 9.18
N PHE A 104 -16.36 11.22 9.91
CA PHE A 104 -15.36 12.27 10.14
C PHE A 104 -14.11 11.75 10.86
N ILE A 105 -14.28 10.93 11.90
CA ILE A 105 -13.16 10.30 12.62
C ILE A 105 -12.37 9.40 11.67
N PHE A 106 -13.04 8.58 10.86
CA PHE A 106 -12.40 7.72 9.86
C PHE A 106 -11.55 8.53 8.87
N LEU A 107 -12.13 9.58 8.26
CA LEU A 107 -11.43 10.44 7.31
C LEU A 107 -10.26 11.19 7.96
N LEU A 108 -10.38 11.59 9.22
CA LEU A 108 -9.29 12.21 9.98
C LEU A 108 -8.13 11.23 10.18
N LEU A 109 -8.41 10.00 10.63
CA LEU A 109 -7.40 8.96 10.82
C LEU A 109 -6.71 8.59 9.50
N LEU A 110 -7.48 8.46 8.42
CA LEU A 110 -6.96 8.21 7.08
C LEU A 110 -6.06 9.35 6.60
N SER A 111 -6.48 10.60 6.81
CA SER A 111 -5.70 11.79 6.46
C SER A 111 -4.38 11.86 7.24
N CYS A 112 -4.41 11.57 8.55
CA CYS A 112 -3.21 11.45 9.37
C CYS A 112 -2.28 10.36 8.84
N THR A 113 -2.82 9.18 8.50
CA THR A 113 -2.06 8.07 7.92
C THR A 113 -1.33 8.50 6.64
N CYS A 114 -2.06 9.10 5.69
CA CYS A 114 -1.50 9.62 4.45
C CYS A 114 -0.43 10.68 4.70
N TYR A 115 -0.68 11.62 5.61
CA TYR A 115 0.27 12.67 5.97
C TYR A 115 1.59 12.11 6.52
N PHE A 116 1.53 11.20 7.48
CA PHE A 116 2.73 10.67 8.13
C PHE A 116 3.54 9.80 7.18
N PHE A 117 2.92 8.96 6.36
CA PHE A 117 3.65 8.18 5.37
C PHE A 117 4.19 9.02 4.22
N TYR A 118 3.44 10.04 3.77
CA TYR A 118 3.96 11.03 2.83
C TYR A 118 5.19 11.72 3.41
N LYS A 119 5.11 12.19 4.67
CA LYS A 119 6.23 12.88 5.32
C LYS A 119 7.43 11.96 5.48
N MET A 120 7.22 10.73 5.93
CA MET A 120 8.26 9.70 6.04
C MET A 120 8.98 9.49 4.71
N LYS A 121 8.23 9.30 3.61
CA LYS A 121 8.78 9.07 2.28
C LYS A 121 9.50 10.31 1.75
N SER A 122 8.93 11.50 1.94
CA SER A 122 9.56 12.76 1.51
C SER A 122 10.92 13.00 2.17
N VAL A 123 11.07 12.64 3.45
CA VAL A 123 12.36 12.71 4.15
C VAL A 123 13.31 11.65 3.62
N ALA A 124 12.84 10.42 3.38
CA ALA A 124 13.69 9.37 2.80
C ALA A 124 14.22 9.75 1.41
N ASP A 125 13.37 10.30 0.55
CA ASP A 125 13.73 10.73 -0.80
C ASP A 125 14.67 11.94 -0.76
N PHE A 126 14.49 12.85 0.21
CA PHE A 126 15.42 13.96 0.44
C PHE A 126 16.81 13.48 0.84
N GLU A 127 16.92 12.54 1.80
CA GLU A 127 18.19 11.94 2.22
C GLU A 127 18.86 11.18 1.06
N LEU A 128 18.06 10.49 0.24
CA LEU A 128 18.52 9.82 -0.97
C LEU A 128 19.09 10.81 -2.00
N ALA A 129 18.43 11.97 -2.20
CA ALA A 129 18.81 12.96 -3.20
C ALA A 129 20.00 13.84 -2.76
N THR A 130 20.05 14.23 -1.50
CA THR A 130 21.09 15.14 -0.97
C THR A 130 22.41 14.43 -0.70
N GLY A 131 22.41 13.10 -0.64
CA GLY A 131 23.67 12.36 -0.60
C GLY A 131 24.47 12.64 0.67
N SER A 132 23.83 12.67 1.84
CA SER A 132 24.54 12.21 3.06
C SER A 132 25.02 10.73 2.90
N ALA A 133 24.51 10.07 1.84
CA ALA A 133 24.96 8.82 1.23
C ALA A 133 25.99 8.93 0.07
N LYS A 134 26.41 10.13 -0.34
CA LYS A 134 27.69 10.28 -1.05
C LYS A 134 28.74 10.24 0.05
N GLY A 135 29.29 9.05 0.27
CA GLY A 135 30.30 8.83 1.28
C GLY A 135 31.29 9.99 1.32
N LYS A 136 31.61 10.44 2.54
CA LYS A 136 33.01 10.77 2.79
C LYS A 136 33.83 9.61 2.22
N GLU A 137 34.90 9.92 1.49
CA GLU A 137 35.84 8.93 0.94
C GLU A 137 35.84 7.65 1.75
N TYR A 138 35.65 6.51 1.07
CA TYR A 138 35.69 5.18 1.68
C TYR A 138 36.86 5.13 2.68
N SER A 139 36.52 5.20 3.96
CA SER A 139 37.49 5.00 5.03
C SER A 139 37.45 3.51 5.31
N PRO A 140 38.58 2.79 5.19
CA PRO A 140 38.65 1.38 5.57
C PRO A 140 38.34 1.16 7.07
N VAL A 141 38.26 2.25 7.85
CA VAL A 141 37.57 2.27 9.13
C VAL A 141 36.08 2.47 8.86
N LEU A 142 35.38 1.36 8.60
CA LEU A 142 33.94 1.32 8.81
C LEU A 142 33.73 1.77 10.26
N THR A 143 33.30 3.01 10.49
CA THR A 143 32.71 3.34 11.79
C THR A 143 31.59 2.33 11.97
N SER A 144 31.50 1.65 13.11
CA SER A 144 30.59 0.51 13.36
C SER A 144 29.10 0.76 13.05
N ASP A 145 28.75 2.00 12.68
CA ASP A 145 27.42 2.55 12.63
C ASP A 145 26.91 2.85 11.20
N SER A 146 27.72 2.59 10.15
CA SER A 146 27.28 2.75 8.76
C SER A 146 26.70 1.45 8.17
N TYR A 147 25.54 1.56 7.51
CA TYR A 147 24.82 0.41 6.94
C TYR A 147 24.59 0.60 5.44
N TYR A 148 24.96 -0.41 4.65
CA TYR A 148 24.69 -0.43 3.22
C TYR A 148 23.31 -1.03 2.90
N CYS A 149 22.48 -0.27 2.17
CA CYS A 149 21.20 -0.75 1.66
C CYS A 149 21.35 -1.29 0.24
N GLN A 150 21.27 -2.61 0.06
CA GLN A 150 21.36 -3.24 -1.25
C GLN A 150 20.18 -2.95 -2.18
N ILE A 151 19.03 -2.50 -1.68
CA ILE A 151 17.85 -2.20 -2.51
C ILE A 151 17.94 -0.77 -3.04
N CYS A 152 18.22 0.19 -2.15
CA CYS A 152 18.39 1.60 -2.54
C CYS A 152 19.79 1.90 -3.09
N GLN A 153 20.75 0.96 -2.95
CA GLN A 153 22.16 1.10 -3.35
C GLN A 153 22.85 2.32 -2.71
N ILE A 154 22.57 2.56 -1.42
CA ILE A 154 23.13 3.68 -0.65
C ILE A 154 23.74 3.21 0.67
N GLU A 155 24.81 3.88 1.09
CA GLU A 155 25.31 3.80 2.46
C GLU A 155 24.66 4.91 3.29
N VAL A 156 24.16 4.56 4.47
CA VAL A 156 23.44 5.49 5.33
C VAL A 156 23.86 5.26 6.78
N ASN A 157 24.16 6.36 7.47
CA ASN A 157 24.41 6.35 8.90
C ASN A 157 23.08 6.09 9.63
N GLU A 158 23.08 5.21 10.63
CA GLU A 158 21.92 4.98 11.50
C GLU A 158 20.62 4.54 10.79
N ARG A 159 20.73 3.72 9.75
CA ARG A 159 19.58 3.05 9.12
C ARG A 159 19.01 1.98 10.04
N TYR A 160 17.69 1.96 10.20
CA TYR A 160 17.00 0.85 10.86
C TYR A 160 16.75 -0.31 9.90
N PHE A 161 16.01 -0.07 8.81
CA PHE A 161 15.72 -1.09 7.79
C PHE A 161 15.28 -0.46 6.46
N HIS A 162 15.09 -1.28 5.44
CA HIS A 162 14.42 -0.86 4.20
C HIS A 162 13.00 -1.43 4.20
N SER A 163 12.00 -0.57 4.00
CA SER A 163 10.60 -0.97 3.93
C SER A 163 10.21 -1.24 2.48
N ILE A 164 9.92 -2.50 2.16
CA ILE A 164 9.46 -2.89 0.82
C ILE A 164 8.06 -2.33 0.50
N TRP A 165 7.21 -2.18 1.52
CA TRP A 165 5.84 -1.68 1.40
C TRP A 165 5.77 -0.18 1.14
N TRP A 166 6.82 0.55 1.52
CA TRP A 166 6.92 1.99 1.30
C TRP A 166 7.98 2.37 0.25
N ASP A 167 8.70 1.36 -0.27
CA ASP A 167 9.81 1.46 -1.22
C ASP A 167 10.80 2.58 -0.84
N CYS A 168 11.20 2.58 0.44
CA CYS A 168 12.15 3.56 0.97
C CYS A 168 12.89 3.03 2.22
N CYS A 169 14.03 3.65 2.53
CA CYS A 169 14.74 3.38 3.79
C CYS A 169 14.03 4.08 4.96
N VAL A 170 13.89 3.34 6.07
CA VAL A 170 13.51 3.90 7.37
C VAL A 170 14.78 4.15 8.17
N LEU A 171 14.98 5.41 8.50
CA LEU A 171 16.19 6.06 9.02
C LEU A 171 15.83 6.79 10.32
N ARG A 172 16.81 7.15 11.15
CA ARG A 172 16.55 7.96 12.35
C ARG A 172 15.68 9.21 12.09
N PRO A 173 15.93 10.04 11.06
CA PRO A 173 15.16 11.28 10.85
C PRO A 173 13.70 11.07 10.47
N ASN A 174 13.34 9.93 9.87
CA ASN A 174 11.97 9.65 9.42
C ASN A 174 11.27 8.54 10.23
N TYR A 175 11.95 7.92 11.19
CA TYR A 175 11.42 6.82 11.98
C TYR A 175 10.18 7.21 12.80
N ILE A 176 10.14 8.43 13.34
CA ILE A 176 8.97 8.90 14.09
C ILE A 176 7.73 8.99 13.21
N TYR A 177 7.88 9.39 11.94
CA TYR A 177 6.79 9.45 10.98
C TYR A 177 6.35 8.05 10.54
N PHE A 178 7.27 7.10 10.41
CA PHE A 178 6.94 5.69 10.19
C PHE A 178 6.08 5.14 11.33
N LEU A 179 6.50 5.33 12.59
CA LEU A 179 5.80 4.83 13.76
C LEU A 179 4.41 5.45 13.92
N ALA A 180 4.33 6.78 13.79
CA ALA A 180 3.05 7.49 13.83
C ALA A 180 2.13 7.03 12.69
N GLY A 181 2.65 6.95 11.46
CA GLY A 181 1.90 6.45 10.31
C GLY A 181 1.35 5.05 10.52
N GLN A 182 2.12 4.14 11.11
CA GLN A 182 1.69 2.78 11.43
C GLN A 182 0.56 2.76 12.48
N LEU A 183 0.66 3.61 13.51
CA LEU A 183 -0.36 3.73 14.55
C LEU A 183 -1.70 4.22 13.95
N PHE A 184 -1.64 5.30 13.17
CA PHE A 184 -2.84 5.83 12.50
C PHE A 184 -3.41 4.86 11.47
N ALA A 185 -2.56 4.15 10.71
CA ALA A 185 -3.00 3.14 9.76
C ALA A 185 -3.73 1.99 10.47
N PHE A 186 -3.17 1.50 11.58
CA PHE A 186 -3.80 0.46 12.38
C PHE A 186 -5.16 0.91 12.92
N ALA A 187 -5.24 2.12 13.48
CA ALA A 187 -6.51 2.69 13.94
C ALA A 187 -7.53 2.87 12.80
N THR A 188 -7.09 3.34 11.62
CA THR A 188 -7.93 3.51 10.44
C THR A 188 -8.49 2.18 9.96
N ILE A 189 -7.66 1.13 9.89
CA ILE A 189 -8.07 -0.21 9.49
C ILE A 189 -9.03 -0.82 10.51
N LEU A 190 -8.73 -0.72 11.81
CA LEU A 190 -9.62 -1.22 12.85
C LEU A 190 -10.99 -0.55 12.80
N LEU A 191 -11.02 0.78 12.76
CA LEU A 191 -12.27 1.53 12.72
C LEU A 191 -13.04 1.24 11.43
N GLY A 192 -12.38 1.31 10.27
CA GLY A 192 -13.03 1.05 8.98
C GLY A 192 -13.57 -0.37 8.86
N THR A 193 -12.84 -1.38 9.39
CA THR A 193 -13.30 -2.76 9.43
C THR A 193 -14.49 -2.93 10.37
N ASN A 194 -14.44 -2.32 11.56
CA ASN A 194 -15.56 -2.41 12.50
C ASN A 194 -16.82 -1.78 11.92
N LEU A 195 -16.73 -0.53 11.45
CA LEU A 195 -17.85 0.17 10.82
C LEU A 195 -18.41 -0.63 9.64
N GLY A 196 -17.52 -1.11 8.75
CA GLY A 196 -17.95 -1.91 7.60
C GLY A 196 -18.68 -3.20 8.01
N LEU A 197 -18.11 -3.97 8.95
CA LEU A 197 -18.72 -5.22 9.40
C LEU A 197 -20.02 -4.98 10.17
N THR A 198 -20.12 -3.96 11.02
CA THR A 198 -21.37 -3.66 11.74
C THR A 198 -22.48 -3.14 10.83
N THR A 199 -22.14 -2.68 9.62
CA THR A 199 -23.11 -2.24 8.61
C THR A 199 -23.61 -3.39 7.74
N VAL A 200 -22.79 -4.40 7.46
CA VAL A 200 -23.18 -5.51 6.56
C VAL A 200 -23.54 -6.80 7.30
N CYS A 201 -23.04 -6.98 8.52
CA CYS A 201 -23.29 -8.14 9.36
C CYS A 201 -24.30 -7.81 10.46
N GLN A 202 -24.90 -8.83 11.08
CA GLN A 202 -25.75 -8.65 12.25
C GLN A 202 -24.90 -8.11 13.42
N PRO A 203 -25.19 -6.91 13.96
CA PRO A 203 -24.37 -6.33 15.01
C PRO A 203 -24.96 -6.60 16.40
N PHE A 204 -24.09 -6.64 17.40
CA PHE A 204 -24.47 -6.69 18.81
C PHE A 204 -23.79 -5.58 19.60
N LEU A 205 -24.41 -5.21 20.73
CA LEU A 205 -23.90 -4.16 21.61
C LEU A 205 -23.05 -4.76 22.73
N ILE A 206 -21.76 -4.43 22.75
CA ILE A 206 -20.88 -4.66 23.90
C ILE A 206 -20.92 -3.44 24.83
N TYR A 207 -21.11 -3.70 26.12
CA TYR A 207 -21.24 -2.70 27.20
C TYR A 207 -22.33 -1.63 26.97
N GLY A 208 -23.23 -1.83 26.01
CA GLY A 208 -24.35 -0.93 25.72
C GLY A 208 -24.02 0.28 24.83
N PHE A 209 -22.79 0.41 24.33
CA PHE A 209 -22.38 1.56 23.51
C PHE A 209 -21.39 1.24 22.38
N ILE A 210 -20.81 0.03 22.32
CA ILE A 210 -19.91 -0.37 21.23
C ILE A 210 -20.62 -1.40 20.37
N LEU A 211 -20.83 -1.10 19.09
CA LEU A 211 -21.30 -2.07 18.10
C LEU A 211 -20.12 -2.92 17.62
N LEU A 212 -20.31 -4.24 17.65
CA LEU A 212 -19.38 -5.22 17.11
C LEU A 212 -20.15 -6.22 16.23
N PRO A 213 -19.52 -6.80 15.22
CA PRO A 213 -20.17 -7.79 14.36
C PRO A 213 -20.32 -9.13 15.09
N GLU A 214 -21.53 -9.71 15.06
CA GLU A 214 -21.85 -11.03 15.62
C GLU A 214 -21.78 -12.11 14.54
N ASP A 215 -22.55 -11.95 13.47
CA ASP A 215 -22.68 -12.94 12.39
C ASP A 215 -22.79 -12.28 11.02
N CYS A 216 -22.03 -12.81 10.06
CA CYS A 216 -21.93 -12.35 8.68
C CYS A 216 -22.35 -13.42 7.66
N GLU A 217 -22.97 -14.53 8.09
CA GLU A 217 -23.36 -15.62 7.18
C GLU A 217 -24.38 -15.15 6.13
N ASP A 218 -25.29 -14.26 6.54
CA ASP A 218 -26.32 -13.67 5.68
C ASP A 218 -25.79 -12.98 4.43
N VAL A 219 -24.57 -12.43 4.49
CA VAL A 219 -23.93 -11.71 3.39
C VAL A 219 -23.65 -12.61 2.18
N TYR A 220 -23.54 -13.92 2.37
CA TYR A 220 -23.22 -14.87 1.29
C TYR A 220 -24.45 -15.58 0.72
N TYR A 221 -25.61 -15.54 1.40
CA TYR A 221 -26.82 -16.26 0.94
C TYR A 221 -27.47 -15.65 -0.30
N GLU A 222 -27.16 -14.40 -0.66
CA GLU A 222 -27.69 -13.77 -1.89
C GLU A 222 -27.04 -14.29 -3.18
N LEU A 223 -25.92 -15.04 -3.08
CA LEU A 223 -25.11 -15.49 -4.22
C LEU A 223 -25.16 -17.01 -4.47
N GLU A 224 -25.81 -17.78 -3.59
CA GLU A 224 -26.08 -19.22 -3.75
C GLU A 224 -27.45 -19.49 -4.38
#